data_AF-A0A9X7T344-F1
#
_entry.id   AF-A0A9X7T344-F1
#
_cell.length_a   1.000
_cell.length_b   1.000
_cell.length_c   1.000
_cell.angle_alpha   90.00
_cell.angle_beta   90.00
_cell.angle_gamma   90.00
#
_symmetry.space_group_name_H-M   'P 1'
#
loop_
_entity.id
_entity.type
_entity.pdbx_description
1 polymer ?
#
loop_
_entity_poly.entity_id
_entity_poly.type
_entity_poly.pdbx_seq_one_letter_code
_entity_poly.pdbx_strand_id
1 'polypeptide(L)'
;MDKWLNSHWFARAVALLLAVMMWMVVNLETEQTPTPEASQPVFIDGVTLHVKYDTDRFQVVKQQRTVKVALESNNPFYRHNFFPADSMEVYVDATNLGKGTHRVPVQYKGFPDEVKVGIIPNIVEITLEEKKTVEREVTVEKLGQVAPGYTAGEPIVKPFRALVRVPESQVDKVAAVKASVDLEGATSAIKTTVPLKVVDKSGNVIQGADVIPLTVEVNIPVTSPFVKVPIKLNLTNEMPNGYSLASMDMNVDEVTVFGPKEVIDAMKANTYPGPEIDLANITSDRLLELKIPLMDNIVKVEPEYLKVSLKVVPSTTKRLEKIPIRISGLSETMQAKVLSTDGQELSTIDFEVIGAAQVLDQLRHEDLQVVADVSNMPAGVYEVPLNYIFNQPDYIKTSASAPKKVTIEITNKQR
;
A
#
# COMPACT_ATOMS: atom_id res chain seq x y z
N MET A 1 -39.04 -52.94 94.25
CA MET A 1 -39.41 -51.80 93.37
C MET A 1 -39.36 -52.14 91.87
N ASP A 2 -38.96 -53.34 91.44
CA ASP A 2 -38.79 -53.66 89.99
C ASP A 2 -39.98 -54.29 89.25
N LYS A 3 -41.11 -54.61 89.90
CA LYS A 3 -42.28 -55.18 89.18
C LYS A 3 -43.23 -54.13 88.57
N TRP A 4 -43.07 -52.84 88.88
CA TRP A 4 -43.95 -51.78 88.37
C TRP A 4 -43.42 -51.15 87.06
N LEU A 5 -42.09 -51.07 86.91
CA LEU A 5 -41.43 -50.51 85.72
C LEU A 5 -41.54 -51.40 84.46
N ASN A 6 -41.79 -52.71 84.62
CA ASN A 6 -41.92 -53.66 83.50
C ASN A 6 -43.39 -54.00 83.15
N SER A 7 -44.36 -53.25 83.68
CA SER A 7 -45.77 -53.38 83.30
C SER A 7 -46.01 -52.73 81.94
N HIS A 8 -46.58 -53.47 81.00
CA HIS A 8 -46.97 -52.93 79.69
C HIS A 8 -47.85 -51.67 79.79
N TRP A 9 -48.63 -51.54 80.87
CA TRP A 9 -49.45 -50.35 81.12
C TRP A 9 -48.62 -49.13 81.57
N PHE A 10 -47.57 -49.35 82.36
CA PHE A 10 -46.66 -48.29 82.79
C PHE A 10 -45.87 -47.72 81.60
N ALA A 11 -45.35 -48.59 80.73
CA ALA A 11 -44.67 -48.17 79.51
C ALA A 11 -45.57 -47.35 78.56
N ARG A 12 -46.86 -47.72 78.44
CA ARG A 12 -47.85 -46.96 77.64
C ARG A 12 -48.13 -45.57 78.23
N ALA A 13 -48.24 -45.47 79.56
CA ALA A 13 -48.46 -44.18 80.24
C ALA A 13 -47.26 -43.24 80.09
N VAL A 14 -46.03 -43.77 80.21
CA VAL A 14 -44.79 -43.00 80.01
C VAL A 14 -44.63 -42.57 78.55
N ALA A 15 -44.93 -43.44 77.59
CA ALA A 15 -44.90 -43.10 76.16
C ALA A 15 -45.91 -42.01 75.79
N LEU A 16 -47.13 -42.05 76.37
CA LEU A 16 -48.13 -40.98 76.19
C LEU A 16 -47.63 -39.66 76.77
N LEU A 17 -47.05 -39.68 77.97
CA LEU A 17 -46.52 -38.48 78.61
C LEU A 17 -45.37 -37.87 77.80
N LEU A 18 -44.46 -38.69 77.28
CA LEU A 18 -43.40 -38.24 76.38
C LEU A 18 -43.95 -37.71 75.04
N ALA A 19 -44.96 -38.34 74.45
CA ALA A 19 -45.60 -37.86 73.23
C ALA A 19 -46.29 -36.50 73.45
N VAL A 20 -46.95 -36.31 74.58
CA VAL A 20 -47.57 -35.03 74.97
C VAL A 20 -46.49 -33.98 75.25
N MET A 21 -45.40 -34.32 75.93
CA MET A 21 -44.27 -33.40 76.11
C MET A 21 -43.64 -33.01 74.78
N MET A 22 -43.43 -33.95 73.86
CA MET A 22 -42.84 -33.65 72.55
C MET A 22 -43.78 -32.79 71.70
N TRP A 23 -45.08 -33.12 71.67
CA TRP A 23 -46.10 -32.31 71.02
C TRP A 23 -46.13 -30.89 71.61
N MET A 24 -46.03 -30.78 72.93
CA MET A 24 -45.99 -29.51 73.62
C MET A 24 -44.72 -28.74 73.30
N VAL A 25 -43.53 -29.36 73.25
CA VAL A 25 -42.27 -28.69 72.86
C VAL A 25 -42.31 -28.22 71.40
N VAL A 26 -42.82 -29.05 70.49
CA VAL A 26 -42.97 -28.71 69.06
C VAL A 26 -43.99 -27.58 68.86
N ASN A 27 -45.06 -27.53 69.67
CA ASN A 27 -46.04 -26.44 69.62
C ASN A 27 -45.70 -25.24 70.53
N LEU A 28 -44.72 -25.34 71.43
CA LEU A 28 -44.19 -24.23 72.24
C LEU A 28 -43.01 -23.53 71.59
N GLU A 29 -42.54 -24.01 70.44
CA GLU A 29 -41.93 -23.12 69.47
C GLU A 29 -43.03 -22.15 69.02
N THR A 30 -43.16 -21.09 69.83
CA THR A 30 -43.71 -19.80 69.45
C THR A 30 -43.34 -19.61 68.00
N GLU A 31 -44.34 -19.59 67.12
CA GLU A 31 -44.23 -18.88 65.86
C GLU A 31 -43.66 -17.52 66.24
N GLN A 32 -42.35 -17.36 66.07
CA GLN A 32 -41.76 -16.05 65.97
C GLN A 32 -42.45 -15.50 64.74
N THR A 33 -43.57 -14.80 64.96
CA THR A 33 -44.13 -13.90 63.97
C THR A 33 -42.91 -13.06 63.62
N PRO A 34 -42.38 -13.17 62.39
CA PRO A 34 -41.25 -12.35 62.04
C PRO A 34 -41.76 -10.94 62.28
N THR A 35 -41.11 -10.23 63.21
CA THR A 35 -41.29 -8.80 63.35
C THR A 35 -41.31 -8.28 61.92
N PRO A 36 -42.37 -7.60 61.46
CA PRO A 36 -42.38 -7.11 60.10
C PRO A 36 -41.20 -6.15 60.03
N GLU A 37 -40.07 -6.62 59.50
CA GLU A 37 -38.99 -5.77 59.05
C GLU A 37 -39.71 -4.78 58.15
N ALA A 38 -39.78 -3.52 58.58
CA ALA A 38 -40.29 -2.47 57.73
C ALA A 38 -39.61 -2.67 56.37
N SER A 39 -40.41 -2.99 55.35
CA SER A 39 -39.92 -3.42 54.04
C SER A 39 -38.92 -2.38 53.54
N GLN A 40 -37.63 -2.61 53.77
CA GLN A 40 -36.62 -1.64 53.39
C GLN A 40 -36.51 -1.68 51.87
N PRO A 41 -36.60 -0.53 51.18
CA PRO A 41 -36.50 -0.50 49.74
C PRO A 41 -35.12 -1.02 49.32
N VAL A 42 -35.12 -1.98 48.40
CA VAL A 42 -33.91 -2.46 47.74
C VAL A 42 -33.60 -1.51 46.59
N PHE A 43 -32.38 -0.96 46.55
CA PHE A 43 -31.95 -0.06 45.49
C PHE A 43 -31.19 -0.82 44.42
N ILE A 44 -31.63 -0.67 43.17
CA ILE A 44 -30.92 -1.11 41.99
C ILE A 44 -30.34 0.13 41.32
N ASP A 45 -29.02 0.24 41.37
CA ASP A 45 -28.27 1.29 40.71
C ASP A 45 -27.95 0.91 39.26
N GLY A 46 -27.88 1.90 38.38
CA GLY A 46 -27.36 1.71 37.01
C GLY A 46 -28.38 1.14 36.01
N VAL A 47 -29.68 1.22 36.28
CA VAL A 47 -30.72 0.74 35.36
C VAL A 47 -30.75 1.62 34.12
N THR A 48 -30.64 1.02 32.93
CA THR A 48 -30.60 1.74 31.64
C THR A 48 -31.94 2.43 31.37
N LEU A 49 -31.89 3.72 31.02
CA LEU A 49 -33.06 4.49 30.63
C LEU A 49 -33.24 4.48 29.11
N HIS A 50 -34.34 3.93 28.64
CA HIS A 50 -34.71 3.96 27.22
C HIS A 50 -35.56 5.18 26.89
N VAL A 51 -35.20 5.96 25.87
CA VAL A 51 -36.03 7.08 25.41
C VAL A 51 -36.75 6.66 24.15
N LYS A 52 -38.08 6.71 24.17
CA LYS A 52 -38.95 6.46 23.02
C LYS A 52 -39.27 7.81 22.37
N TYR A 53 -38.85 7.99 21.13
CA TYR A 53 -39.03 9.23 20.38
C TYR A 53 -39.14 8.92 18.88
N ASP A 54 -39.56 9.92 18.09
CA ASP A 54 -39.54 9.81 16.63
C ASP A 54 -38.10 9.88 16.11
N THR A 55 -37.51 8.71 15.84
CA THR A 55 -36.12 8.54 15.38
C THR A 55 -35.88 9.05 13.96
N ASP A 56 -36.94 9.25 13.17
CA ASP A 56 -36.83 9.79 11.84
C ASP A 56 -36.67 11.32 11.89
N ARG A 57 -37.47 11.99 12.71
CA ARG A 57 -37.45 13.46 12.74
C ARG A 57 -36.45 14.04 13.72
N PHE A 58 -36.22 13.36 14.84
CA PHE A 58 -35.43 13.90 15.94
C PHE A 58 -34.25 13.01 16.33
N GLN A 59 -33.31 13.60 17.05
CA GLN A 59 -32.22 12.89 17.69
C GLN A 59 -32.04 13.39 19.12
N VAL A 60 -31.86 12.45 20.05
CA VAL A 60 -31.53 12.75 21.43
C VAL A 60 -30.04 13.12 21.52
N VAL A 61 -29.76 14.40 21.74
CA VAL A 61 -28.37 14.91 21.87
C VAL A 61 -27.89 14.92 23.31
N LYS A 62 -28.81 14.97 24.28
CA LYS A 62 -28.52 14.95 25.72
C LYS A 62 -29.58 14.15 26.45
N GLN A 63 -29.15 13.20 27.28
CA GLN A 63 -30.02 12.39 28.14
C GLN A 63 -29.25 11.83 29.33
N GLN A 64 -29.97 11.49 30.40
CA GLN A 64 -29.45 10.63 31.46
C GLN A 64 -29.47 9.19 30.98
N ARG A 65 -28.34 8.47 31.09
CA ARG A 65 -28.23 7.09 30.60
C ARG A 65 -28.79 6.06 31.59
N THR A 66 -28.74 6.38 32.86
CA THR A 66 -29.09 5.45 33.94
C THR A 66 -29.91 6.14 35.03
N VAL A 67 -30.78 5.39 35.67
CA VAL A 67 -31.57 5.81 36.84
C VAL A 67 -31.42 4.80 37.98
N LYS A 68 -31.76 5.22 39.20
CA LYS A 68 -31.85 4.34 40.36
C LYS A 68 -33.30 3.88 40.51
N VAL A 69 -33.49 2.58 40.69
CA VAL A 69 -34.81 1.98 40.93
C VAL A 69 -34.86 1.47 42.35
N ALA A 70 -35.84 1.94 43.12
CA ALA A 70 -36.14 1.49 44.46
C ALA A 70 -37.31 0.49 44.40
N LEU A 71 -37.11 -0.70 44.94
CA LEU A 71 -38.12 -1.76 44.99
C LEU A 71 -38.52 -2.02 46.44
N GLU A 72 -39.81 -1.91 46.73
CA GLU A 72 -40.37 -2.19 48.04
C GLU A 72 -41.44 -3.29 47.90
N SER A 73 -41.29 -4.39 48.63
CA SER A 73 -42.27 -5.49 48.60
C SER A 73 -42.32 -6.21 49.94
N ASN A 74 -43.55 -6.55 50.35
CA ASN A 74 -43.82 -7.33 51.55
C ASN A 74 -43.48 -8.83 51.37
N ASN A 75 -43.22 -9.28 50.15
CA ASN A 75 -42.84 -10.65 49.86
C ASN A 75 -41.30 -10.80 49.86
N PRO A 76 -40.72 -11.62 50.75
CA PRO A 76 -39.27 -11.83 50.83
C PRO A 76 -38.62 -12.33 49.55
N PHE A 77 -39.38 -13.01 48.68
CA PHE A 77 -38.90 -13.53 47.39
C PHE A 77 -38.45 -12.40 46.45
N TYR A 78 -39.25 -11.34 46.31
CA TYR A 78 -38.93 -10.20 45.42
C TYR A 78 -37.81 -9.30 45.97
N ARG A 79 -37.40 -9.48 47.23
CA ARG A 79 -36.25 -8.78 47.83
C ARG A 79 -34.91 -9.43 47.47
N HIS A 80 -34.89 -10.74 47.24
CA HIS A 80 -33.65 -11.53 47.12
C HIS A 80 -33.47 -12.22 45.76
N ASN A 81 -34.56 -12.54 45.07
CA ASN A 81 -34.49 -13.08 43.71
C ASN A 81 -34.61 -11.93 42.71
N PHE A 82 -33.47 -11.59 42.11
CA PHE A 82 -33.40 -10.66 40.99
C PHE A 82 -34.27 -11.17 39.84
N PHE A 83 -35.19 -10.32 39.40
CA PHE A 83 -35.96 -10.55 38.18
C PHE A 83 -35.02 -10.72 36.98
N PRO A 84 -35.42 -11.48 35.95
CA PRO A 84 -34.70 -11.45 34.68
C PRO A 84 -34.60 -10.01 34.17
N ALA A 85 -33.39 -9.50 33.98
CA ALA A 85 -33.15 -8.12 33.55
C ALA A 85 -33.91 -7.74 32.26
N ASP A 86 -34.24 -8.74 31.44
CA ASP A 86 -34.92 -8.58 30.16
C ASP A 86 -36.42 -8.27 30.27
N SER A 87 -37.06 -8.48 31.43
CA SER A 87 -38.49 -8.21 31.60
C SER A 87 -38.79 -6.81 32.15
N MET A 88 -37.79 -6.10 32.69
CA MET A 88 -37.96 -4.80 33.35
C MET A 88 -37.51 -3.69 32.41
N GLU A 89 -38.46 -2.90 31.91
CA GLU A 89 -38.17 -1.75 31.06
C GLU A 89 -38.37 -0.46 31.85
N VAL A 90 -37.34 0.38 31.94
CA VAL A 90 -37.46 1.76 32.43
C VAL A 90 -37.27 2.70 31.25
N TYR A 91 -38.29 3.50 30.96
CA TYR A 91 -38.32 4.31 29.75
C TYR A 91 -38.95 5.68 29.95
N VAL A 92 -38.69 6.56 29.00
CA VAL A 92 -39.28 7.88 28.85
C VAL A 92 -39.99 7.93 27.52
N ASP A 93 -41.25 8.37 27.53
CA ASP A 93 -42.00 8.61 26.30
C ASP A 93 -41.90 10.08 25.90
N ALA A 94 -41.21 10.31 24.78
CA ALA A 94 -40.99 11.61 24.16
C ALA A 94 -41.54 11.65 22.72
N THR A 95 -42.39 10.68 22.33
CA THR A 95 -42.92 10.56 20.96
C THR A 95 -43.73 11.77 20.50
N ASN A 96 -44.41 12.44 21.42
CA ASN A 96 -45.23 13.63 21.15
C ASN A 96 -44.49 14.97 21.39
N LEU A 97 -43.18 14.93 21.69
CA LEU A 97 -42.40 16.13 21.99
C LEU A 97 -41.70 16.66 20.75
N GLY A 98 -41.71 17.99 20.60
CA GLY A 98 -40.97 18.68 19.54
C GLY A 98 -39.51 18.97 19.92
N LYS A 99 -38.82 19.76 19.11
CA LYS A 99 -37.44 20.18 19.40
C LYS A 99 -37.32 20.96 20.71
N GLY A 100 -36.17 20.84 21.37
CA GLY A 100 -35.82 21.56 22.59
C GLY A 100 -35.53 20.64 23.78
N THR A 101 -35.31 21.26 24.93
CA THR A 101 -35.06 20.57 26.19
C THR A 101 -36.37 20.38 26.93
N HIS A 102 -36.68 19.14 27.31
CA HIS A 102 -37.91 18.76 27.99
C HIS A 102 -37.60 18.02 29.29
N ARG A 103 -38.44 18.27 30.29
CA ARG A 103 -38.43 17.53 31.56
C ARG A 103 -39.58 16.53 31.54
N VAL A 104 -39.24 15.26 31.53
CA VAL A 104 -40.19 14.17 31.25
C VAL A 104 -40.20 13.17 32.41
N PRO A 105 -41.38 12.69 32.83
CA PRO A 105 -41.48 11.69 33.87
C PRO A 105 -40.97 10.33 33.37
N VAL A 106 -40.23 9.63 34.23
CA VAL A 106 -39.77 8.27 33.93
C VAL A 106 -40.90 7.28 34.18
N GLN A 107 -41.14 6.41 33.22
CA GLN A 107 -42.11 5.32 33.28
C GLN A 107 -41.38 3.98 33.40
N TYR A 108 -42.13 2.97 33.84
CA TYR A 108 -41.62 1.61 33.95
C TYR A 108 -42.66 0.60 33.51
N LYS A 109 -42.21 -0.56 33.04
CA LYS A 109 -43.06 -1.68 32.61
C LYS A 109 -42.40 -3.01 32.98
N GLY A 110 -43.24 -4.00 33.27
CA GLY A 110 -42.80 -5.38 33.53
C GLY A 110 -42.38 -5.66 34.98
N PHE A 111 -42.79 -4.78 35.91
CA PHE A 111 -42.68 -5.01 37.35
C PHE A 111 -43.99 -5.66 37.85
N PRO A 112 -43.94 -6.64 38.78
CA PRO A 112 -45.14 -7.24 39.35
C PRO A 112 -45.97 -6.24 40.17
N ASP A 113 -47.30 -6.42 40.19
CA ASP A 113 -48.23 -5.54 40.93
C ASP A 113 -47.99 -5.52 42.46
N GLU A 114 -47.34 -6.57 42.98
CA GLU A 114 -47.00 -6.76 44.40
C GLU A 114 -45.72 -6.02 44.83
N VAL A 115 -45.06 -5.32 43.90
CA VAL A 115 -43.84 -4.55 44.13
C VAL A 115 -44.12 -3.07 43.89
N LYS A 116 -43.89 -2.24 44.91
CA LYS A 116 -43.88 -0.78 44.75
C LYS A 116 -42.55 -0.35 44.16
N VAL A 117 -42.61 0.36 43.04
CA VAL A 117 -41.44 0.82 42.29
C VAL A 117 -41.31 2.34 42.41
N GLY A 118 -40.19 2.80 42.96
CA GLY A 118 -39.77 4.20 42.94
C GLY A 118 -38.61 4.41 41.97
N ILE A 119 -38.60 5.52 41.24
CA ILE A 119 -37.50 5.87 40.34
C ILE A 119 -36.86 7.18 40.80
N ILE A 120 -35.53 7.20 40.88
CA ILE A 120 -34.75 8.34 41.32
C ILE A 120 -33.67 8.67 40.27
N PRO A 121 -33.73 9.84 39.62
CA PRO A 121 -34.82 10.84 39.67
C PRO A 121 -36.08 10.36 38.91
N ASN A 122 -37.26 10.75 39.38
CA ASN A 122 -38.53 10.43 38.72
C ASN A 122 -38.83 11.32 37.50
N ILE A 123 -38.08 12.41 37.34
CA ILE A 123 -38.13 13.33 36.19
C ILE A 123 -36.72 13.50 35.68
N VAL A 124 -36.54 13.27 34.39
CA VAL A 124 -35.24 13.42 33.71
C VAL A 124 -35.31 14.54 32.69
N GLU A 125 -34.15 15.11 32.36
CA GLU A 125 -34.01 16.09 31.28
C GLU A 125 -33.56 15.37 30.00
N ILE A 126 -34.28 15.60 28.91
CA ILE A 126 -33.90 15.15 27.56
C ILE A 126 -33.85 16.36 26.62
N THR A 127 -32.89 16.38 25.71
CA THR A 127 -32.81 17.38 24.65
C THR A 127 -32.97 16.72 23.30
N LEU A 128 -34.02 17.12 22.57
CA LEU A 128 -34.34 16.67 21.22
C LEU A 128 -33.94 17.76 20.21
N GLU A 129 -33.16 17.38 19.21
CA GLU A 129 -32.87 18.23 18.06
C GLU A 129 -33.51 17.66 16.80
N GLU A 130 -33.96 18.53 15.88
CA GLU A 130 -34.40 18.11 14.55
C GLU A 130 -33.19 17.61 13.75
N LYS A 131 -33.38 16.49 13.05
CA LYS A 131 -32.42 16.01 12.07
C LYS A 131 -32.55 16.85 10.80
N LYS A 132 -31.43 17.37 10.31
CA LYS A 132 -31.34 17.98 8.98
C LYS A 132 -30.57 17.10 8.03
N THR A 133 -31.03 17.07 6.79
CA THR A 133 -30.38 16.34 5.70
C THR A 133 -29.51 17.30 4.91
N VAL A 134 -28.25 16.96 4.72
CA VAL A 134 -27.33 17.66 3.83
C VAL A 134 -26.75 16.71 2.80
N GLU A 135 -26.63 17.18 1.57
CA GLU A 135 -25.94 16.44 0.52
C GLU A 135 -24.44 16.74 0.57
N ARG A 136 -23.63 15.68 0.48
CA ARG A 136 -22.17 15.76 0.47
C ARG A 136 -21.59 14.79 -0.57
N GLU A 137 -20.49 15.21 -1.17
CA GLU A 137 -19.74 14.35 -2.08
C GLU A 137 -18.97 13.28 -1.31
N VAL A 138 -18.89 12.10 -1.90
CA VAL A 138 -18.14 10.98 -1.35
C VAL A 138 -16.69 11.06 -1.83
N THR A 139 -15.78 11.14 -0.88
CA THR A 139 -14.33 11.17 -1.11
C THR A 139 -13.73 9.81 -0.79
N VAL A 140 -12.83 9.33 -1.65
CA VAL A 140 -12.15 8.05 -1.43
C VAL A 140 -10.82 8.29 -0.74
N GLU A 141 -10.64 7.62 0.39
CA GLU A 141 -9.38 7.58 1.12
C GLU A 141 -8.63 6.31 0.72
N LYS A 142 -7.49 6.47 0.07
CA LYS A 142 -6.63 5.38 -0.36
C LYS A 142 -5.70 5.00 0.79
N LEU A 143 -5.80 3.76 1.27
CA LEU A 143 -4.92 3.20 2.30
C LEU A 143 -3.88 2.31 1.61
N GLY A 144 -2.63 2.36 2.07
CA GLY A 144 -1.53 1.58 1.48
C GLY A 144 -1.07 2.10 0.11
N GLN A 145 -0.19 1.33 -0.54
CA GLN A 145 0.33 1.62 -1.88
C GLN A 145 0.16 0.42 -2.81
N VAL A 146 -0.09 0.69 -4.09
CA VAL A 146 -0.10 -0.35 -5.13
C VAL A 146 1.27 -1.04 -5.22
N ALA A 147 1.30 -2.25 -5.79
CA ALA A 147 2.56 -2.97 -5.97
C ALA A 147 3.59 -2.12 -6.75
N PRO A 148 4.90 -2.30 -6.50
CA PRO A 148 5.95 -1.62 -7.25
C PRO A 148 5.74 -1.70 -8.76
N GLY A 149 5.86 -0.56 -9.44
CA GLY A 149 5.66 -0.37 -10.89
C GLY A 149 4.23 -0.48 -11.41
N TYR A 150 3.26 -0.38 -10.51
CA TYR A 150 1.89 -0.02 -10.82
C TYR A 150 1.58 1.40 -10.35
N THR A 151 0.52 1.97 -10.88
CA THR A 151 0.02 3.29 -10.52
C THR A 151 -1.50 3.21 -10.39
N ALA A 152 -2.02 3.67 -9.24
CA ALA A 152 -3.45 3.84 -9.03
C ALA A 152 -3.92 5.13 -9.72
N GLY A 153 -4.93 4.99 -10.58
CA GLY A 153 -5.61 6.12 -11.20
C GLY A 153 -6.66 6.76 -10.27
N GLU A 154 -7.53 7.58 -10.87
CA GLU A 154 -8.59 8.27 -10.14
C GLU A 154 -9.69 7.31 -9.70
N PRO A 155 -10.10 7.33 -8.42
CA PRO A 155 -11.23 6.53 -7.94
C PRO A 155 -12.56 6.97 -8.56
N ILE A 156 -13.33 6.01 -9.06
CA ILE A 156 -14.68 6.23 -9.57
C ILE A 156 -15.67 5.72 -8.52
N VAL A 157 -16.52 6.60 -7.99
CA VAL A 157 -17.48 6.28 -6.93
C VAL A 157 -18.91 6.32 -7.46
N LYS A 158 -19.71 5.31 -7.11
CA LYS A 158 -21.12 5.24 -7.45
C LYS A 158 -21.97 4.85 -6.22
N PRO A 159 -22.94 5.69 -5.82
CA PRO A 159 -23.16 7.09 -6.23
C PRO A 159 -22.04 8.03 -5.73
N PHE A 160 -21.80 9.13 -6.45
CA PHE A 160 -20.78 10.13 -6.09
C PHE A 160 -21.21 11.08 -4.95
N ARG A 161 -22.51 11.09 -4.61
CA ARG A 161 -23.08 11.88 -3.52
C ARG A 161 -23.83 10.98 -2.54
N ALA A 162 -23.82 11.39 -1.29
CA ALA A 162 -24.58 10.78 -0.21
C ALA A 162 -25.36 11.85 0.56
N LEU A 163 -26.52 11.45 1.06
CA LEU A 163 -27.34 12.24 1.97
C LEU A 163 -26.92 11.92 3.40
N VAL A 164 -26.57 12.95 4.16
CA VAL A 164 -26.17 12.84 5.56
C VAL A 164 -27.23 13.51 6.42
N ARG A 165 -27.84 12.74 7.32
CA ARG A 165 -28.79 13.22 8.32
C ARG A 165 -28.10 13.33 9.67
N VAL A 166 -28.07 14.54 10.21
CA VAL A 166 -27.43 14.85 11.49
C VAL A 166 -28.30 15.83 12.29
N PRO A 167 -28.13 15.91 13.62
CA PRO A 167 -28.76 16.96 14.43
C PRO A 167 -28.40 18.35 13.89
N GLU A 168 -29.33 19.30 13.99
CA GLU A 168 -29.14 20.68 13.51
C GLU A 168 -27.84 21.31 14.01
N SER A 169 -27.44 21.06 15.26
CA SER A 169 -26.19 21.57 15.85
C SER A 169 -24.89 21.02 15.22
N GLN A 170 -24.99 19.92 14.46
CA GLN A 170 -23.84 19.24 13.85
C GLN A 170 -23.75 19.43 12.34
N VAL A 171 -24.74 20.06 11.71
CA VAL A 171 -24.76 20.30 10.26
C VAL A 171 -23.49 21.01 9.79
N ASP A 172 -23.07 22.05 10.49
CA ASP A 172 -21.88 22.85 10.15
C ASP A 172 -20.55 22.13 10.45
N LYS A 173 -20.61 21.04 11.23
CA LYS A 173 -19.45 20.18 11.52
C LYS A 173 -19.21 19.17 10.41
N VAL A 174 -20.23 18.77 9.65
CA VAL A 174 -20.11 17.79 8.56
C VAL A 174 -19.25 18.36 7.43
N ALA A 175 -18.00 17.90 7.35
CA ALA A 175 -17.05 18.35 6.35
C ALA A 175 -17.08 17.48 5.10
N ALA A 176 -16.98 16.15 5.27
CA ALA A 176 -16.89 15.21 4.16
C ALA A 176 -17.50 13.85 4.50
N VAL A 177 -17.81 13.08 3.46
CA VAL A 177 -18.16 11.67 3.55
C VAL A 177 -17.03 10.88 2.94
N LYS A 178 -16.45 9.94 3.71
CA LYS A 178 -15.28 9.17 3.30
C LYS A 178 -15.62 7.71 3.07
N ALA A 179 -15.03 7.13 2.02
CA ALA A 179 -14.97 5.71 1.75
C ALA A 179 -13.49 5.27 1.75
N SER A 180 -13.08 4.43 2.70
CA SER A 180 -11.69 3.99 2.80
C SER A 180 -11.48 2.70 2.00
N VAL A 181 -10.52 2.70 1.07
CA VAL A 181 -10.17 1.53 0.23
C VAL A 181 -8.70 1.20 0.41
N ASP A 182 -8.42 -0.07 0.69
CA ASP A 182 -7.06 -0.60 0.76
C ASP A 182 -6.51 -0.91 -0.65
N LEU A 183 -5.32 -0.40 -0.93
CA LEU A 183 -4.59 -0.56 -2.19
C LEU A 183 -3.33 -1.40 -2.04
N GLU A 184 -3.02 -1.88 -0.84
CA GLU A 184 -1.73 -2.50 -0.53
C GLU A 184 -1.43 -3.68 -1.47
N GLY A 185 -0.33 -3.57 -2.23
CA GLY A 185 0.13 -4.62 -3.14
C GLY A 185 -0.76 -4.86 -4.36
N ALA A 186 -1.70 -3.96 -4.68
CA ALA A 186 -2.60 -4.15 -5.81
C ALA A 186 -1.87 -4.06 -7.16
N THR A 187 -2.11 -5.06 -8.02
CA THR A 187 -1.57 -5.15 -9.40
C THR A 187 -2.64 -5.02 -10.49
N SER A 188 -3.92 -4.95 -10.09
CA SER A 188 -5.08 -4.85 -10.97
C SER A 188 -6.12 -3.90 -10.41
N ALA A 189 -7.07 -3.46 -11.25
CA ALA A 189 -8.14 -2.57 -10.83
C ALA A 189 -8.92 -3.14 -9.64
N ILE A 190 -9.16 -2.30 -8.64
CA ILE A 190 -9.92 -2.67 -7.44
C ILE A 190 -11.36 -2.22 -7.60
N LYS A 191 -12.30 -3.16 -7.50
CA LYS A 191 -13.74 -2.90 -7.49
C LYS A 191 -14.32 -3.47 -6.20
N THR A 192 -14.80 -2.61 -5.33
CA THR A 192 -15.31 -3.03 -4.02
C THR A 192 -16.43 -2.12 -3.53
N THR A 193 -17.27 -2.66 -2.64
CA THR A 193 -18.34 -1.92 -1.98
C THR A 193 -17.90 -1.56 -0.57
N VAL A 194 -17.94 -0.28 -0.24
CA VAL A 194 -17.31 0.28 0.97
C VAL A 194 -18.34 1.03 1.80
N PRO A 195 -18.38 0.84 3.13
CA PRO A 195 -19.25 1.62 4.00
C PRO A 195 -18.80 3.08 4.09
N LEU A 196 -19.76 3.99 4.08
CA LEU A 196 -19.51 5.43 4.21
C LEU A 196 -19.34 5.83 5.66
N LYS A 197 -18.38 6.73 5.93
CA LYS A 197 -18.19 7.38 7.22
C LYS A 197 -18.30 8.89 7.08
N VAL A 198 -19.06 9.52 7.97
CA VAL A 198 -19.19 10.97 8.02
C VAL A 198 -18.11 11.54 8.93
N VAL A 199 -17.33 12.50 8.44
CA VAL A 199 -16.22 13.09 9.19
C VAL A 199 -16.36 14.61 9.34
N ASP A 200 -15.82 15.12 10.44
CA ASP A 200 -15.72 16.55 10.72
C ASP A 200 -14.52 17.21 10.02
N LYS A 201 -14.36 18.53 10.21
CA LYS A 201 -13.25 19.31 9.63
C LYS A 201 -11.86 18.87 10.12
N SER A 202 -11.79 18.18 11.25
CA SER A 202 -10.56 17.63 11.83
C SER A 202 -10.32 16.17 11.40
N GLY A 203 -11.23 15.58 10.62
CA GLY A 203 -11.16 14.19 10.16
C GLY A 203 -11.72 13.17 11.15
N ASN A 204 -12.34 13.59 12.26
CA ASN A 204 -12.93 12.67 13.23
C ASN A 204 -14.30 12.20 12.76
N VAL A 205 -14.64 10.96 13.08
CA VAL A 205 -15.96 10.39 12.75
C VAL A 205 -17.04 11.04 13.61
N ILE A 206 -18.09 11.55 12.95
CA ILE A 206 -19.26 12.09 13.62
C ILE A 206 -20.16 10.94 14.07
N GLN A 207 -20.29 10.75 15.39
CA GLN A 207 -21.16 9.72 15.94
C GLN A 207 -22.64 10.08 15.78
N GLY A 208 -23.46 9.07 15.44
CA GLY A 208 -24.91 9.23 15.32
C GLY A 208 -25.38 9.95 14.06
N ALA A 209 -24.51 10.11 13.05
CA ALA A 209 -24.90 10.54 11.72
C ALA A 209 -25.47 9.37 10.91
N ASP A 210 -26.64 9.56 10.30
CA ASP A 210 -27.22 8.59 9.37
C ASP A 210 -26.81 8.96 7.94
N VAL A 211 -26.21 8.02 7.20
CA VAL A 211 -25.77 8.23 5.81
C VAL A 211 -26.54 7.33 4.86
N ILE A 212 -27.00 7.92 3.75
CA ILE A 212 -27.79 7.23 2.72
C ILE A 212 -27.15 7.50 1.34
N PRO A 213 -26.69 6.48 0.61
CA PRO A 213 -26.67 5.06 0.98
C PRO A 213 -25.63 4.75 2.07
N LEU A 214 -25.77 3.60 2.76
CA LEU A 214 -24.81 3.13 3.77
C LEU A 214 -23.46 2.74 3.14
N THR A 215 -23.48 2.31 1.89
CA THR A 215 -22.32 1.82 1.15
C THR A 215 -22.32 2.37 -0.27
N VAL A 216 -21.13 2.50 -0.86
CA VAL A 216 -20.94 2.89 -2.27
C VAL A 216 -20.04 1.89 -2.97
N GLU A 217 -20.20 1.79 -4.28
CA GLU A 217 -19.24 1.08 -5.14
C GLU A 217 -18.08 2.01 -5.47
N VAL A 218 -16.86 1.53 -5.24
CA VAL A 218 -15.63 2.22 -5.58
C VAL A 218 -14.85 1.37 -6.58
N ASN A 219 -14.48 1.97 -7.71
CA ASN A 219 -13.61 1.39 -8.73
C ASN A 219 -12.34 2.23 -8.86
N ILE A 220 -11.19 1.65 -8.52
CA ILE A 220 -9.89 2.30 -8.64
C ILE A 220 -9.11 1.57 -9.75
N PRO A 221 -8.92 2.19 -10.93
CA PRO A 221 -8.12 1.59 -11.98
C PRO A 221 -6.66 1.54 -11.53
N VAL A 222 -6.00 0.41 -11.77
CA VAL A 222 -4.57 0.24 -11.53
C VAL A 222 -3.93 -0.10 -12.87
N THR A 223 -2.95 0.70 -13.27
CA THR A 223 -2.25 0.57 -14.56
C THR A 223 -0.76 0.41 -14.33
N SER A 224 -0.06 -0.30 -15.22
CA SER A 224 1.40 -0.34 -15.22
C SER A 224 1.90 0.59 -16.34
N PRO A 225 2.52 1.74 -16.00
CA PRO A 225 3.14 2.62 -16.98
C PRO A 225 4.22 1.88 -17.78
N PHE A 226 4.35 2.24 -19.07
CA PHE A 226 5.36 1.66 -19.94
C PHE A 226 6.01 2.70 -20.85
N VAL A 227 7.21 2.37 -21.33
CA VAL A 227 7.93 3.09 -22.38
C VAL A 227 8.53 2.10 -23.36
N LYS A 228 8.60 2.49 -24.64
CA LYS A 228 9.39 1.78 -25.64
C LYS A 228 10.73 2.47 -25.79
N VAL A 229 11.80 1.70 -25.63
CA VAL A 229 13.18 2.21 -25.72
C VAL A 229 14.00 1.28 -26.61
N PRO A 230 14.95 1.82 -27.40
CA PRO A 230 15.88 1.00 -28.15
C PRO A 230 16.70 0.10 -27.22
N ILE A 231 16.99 -1.12 -27.65
CA ILE A 231 17.88 -2.03 -26.91
C ILE A 231 19.28 -2.03 -27.52
N LYS A 232 20.31 -1.96 -26.67
CA LYS A 232 21.71 -2.02 -27.09
C LYS A 232 22.38 -3.27 -26.56
N LEU A 233 22.89 -4.09 -27.46
CA LEU A 233 23.71 -5.24 -27.12
C LEU A 233 25.11 -4.80 -26.69
N ASN A 234 25.68 -5.51 -25.73
CA ASN A 234 27.06 -5.34 -25.31
C ASN A 234 27.87 -6.55 -25.80
N LEU A 235 28.86 -6.30 -26.65
CA LEU A 235 29.74 -7.34 -27.16
C LEU A 235 30.97 -7.44 -26.27
N THR A 236 31.24 -8.64 -25.77
CA THR A 236 32.38 -8.92 -24.92
C THR A 236 33.35 -9.85 -25.64
N ASN A 237 34.63 -9.65 -25.35
CA ASN A 237 35.75 -10.33 -25.98
C ASN A 237 35.83 -10.14 -27.51
N GLU A 238 36.90 -10.68 -28.05
CA GLU A 238 37.21 -10.61 -29.45
C GLU A 238 36.90 -11.94 -30.15
N MET A 239 36.33 -11.87 -31.36
CA MET A 239 36.19 -13.05 -32.23
C MET A 239 37.54 -13.77 -32.43
N PRO A 240 37.55 -15.12 -32.55
CA PRO A 240 38.73 -15.90 -32.89
C PRO A 240 39.44 -15.43 -34.16
N ASN A 241 40.77 -15.61 -34.19
CA ASN A 241 41.57 -15.34 -35.37
C ASN A 241 41.05 -16.09 -36.60
N GLY A 242 40.97 -15.40 -37.74
CA GLY A 242 40.47 -15.96 -38.99
C GLY A 242 38.96 -15.77 -39.22
N TYR A 243 38.22 -15.22 -38.26
CA TYR A 243 36.77 -15.01 -38.36
C TYR A 243 36.38 -13.55 -38.10
N SER A 244 35.30 -13.11 -38.75
CA SER A 244 34.72 -11.78 -38.54
C SER A 244 33.20 -11.83 -38.70
N LEU A 245 32.51 -10.91 -38.03
CA LEU A 245 31.07 -10.79 -38.13
C LEU A 245 30.71 -10.00 -39.39
N ALA A 246 29.87 -10.57 -40.24
CA ALA A 246 29.33 -9.91 -41.42
C ALA A 246 28.06 -9.11 -41.11
N SER A 247 27.16 -9.67 -40.30
CA SER A 247 25.97 -8.96 -39.80
C SER A 247 25.54 -9.49 -38.44
N MET A 248 24.84 -8.64 -37.70
CA MET A 248 24.12 -8.96 -36.48
C MET A 248 22.70 -8.43 -36.63
N ASP A 249 21.74 -9.33 -36.64
CA ASP A 249 20.34 -8.98 -36.82
C ASP A 249 19.56 -9.37 -35.57
N MET A 250 18.84 -8.41 -34.98
CA MET A 250 17.95 -8.66 -33.85
C MET A 250 16.52 -8.86 -34.35
N ASN A 251 15.73 -9.68 -33.66
CA ASN A 251 14.30 -9.80 -33.98
C ASN A 251 13.49 -8.54 -33.61
N VAL A 252 14.00 -7.74 -32.67
CA VAL A 252 13.43 -6.45 -32.26
C VAL A 252 14.55 -5.46 -31.96
N ASP A 253 14.35 -4.21 -32.35
CA ASP A 253 15.29 -3.11 -32.07
C ASP A 253 14.88 -2.29 -30.83
N GLU A 254 13.64 -2.49 -30.36
CA GLU A 254 13.06 -1.81 -29.20
C GLU A 254 12.41 -2.82 -28.25
N VAL A 255 12.44 -2.49 -26.96
CA VAL A 255 11.78 -3.24 -25.90
C VAL A 255 10.76 -2.35 -25.18
N THR A 256 9.66 -2.96 -24.76
CA THR A 256 8.64 -2.31 -23.92
C THR A 256 8.96 -2.57 -22.47
N VAL A 257 9.25 -1.52 -21.73
CA VAL A 257 9.65 -1.57 -20.33
C VAL A 257 8.50 -1.09 -19.46
N PHE A 258 8.15 -1.87 -18.44
CA PHE A 258 7.07 -1.58 -17.49
C PHE A 258 7.65 -1.28 -16.10
N GLY A 259 7.15 -0.25 -15.44
CA GLY A 259 7.67 0.16 -14.14
C GLY A 259 7.02 1.44 -13.59
N PRO A 260 7.55 1.96 -12.47
CA PRO A 260 7.04 3.18 -11.85
C PRO A 260 7.17 4.37 -12.81
N LYS A 261 6.21 5.28 -12.75
CA LYS A 261 6.12 6.42 -13.67
C LYS A 261 7.40 7.24 -13.71
N GLU A 262 8.03 7.46 -12.56
CA GLU A 262 9.27 8.23 -12.42
C GLU A 262 10.43 7.59 -13.20
N VAL A 263 10.56 6.26 -13.11
CA VAL A 263 11.60 5.49 -13.79
C VAL A 263 11.35 5.47 -15.31
N ILE A 264 10.09 5.24 -15.70
CA ILE A 264 9.65 5.21 -17.10
C ILE A 264 9.85 6.58 -17.76
N ASP A 265 9.51 7.67 -17.08
CA ASP A 265 9.68 9.03 -17.61
C ASP A 265 11.18 9.38 -17.77
N ALA A 266 12.06 8.93 -16.88
CA ALA A 266 13.51 9.10 -17.01
C ALA A 266 14.13 8.28 -18.16
N MET A 267 13.55 7.13 -18.49
CA MET A 267 14.05 6.25 -19.56
C MET A 267 13.73 6.73 -20.99
N LYS A 268 12.81 7.68 -21.17
CA LYS A 268 12.37 8.12 -22.51
C LYS A 268 13.48 8.61 -23.44
N ALA A 269 14.59 9.11 -22.90
CA ALA A 269 15.73 9.60 -23.67
C ALA A 269 16.92 8.62 -23.70
N ASN A 270 16.78 7.46 -23.06
CA ASN A 270 17.87 6.51 -22.84
C ASN A 270 17.65 5.20 -23.60
N THR A 271 18.71 4.41 -23.68
CA THR A 271 18.72 3.08 -24.28
C THR A 271 18.64 2.01 -23.20
N TYR A 272 18.00 0.89 -23.50
CA TYR A 272 18.00 -0.27 -22.63
C TYR A 272 19.30 -1.08 -22.83
N PRO A 273 20.10 -1.34 -21.79
CA PRO A 273 21.21 -2.28 -21.84
C PRO A 273 20.65 -3.68 -22.02
N GLY A 274 20.94 -4.24 -23.18
CA GLY A 274 20.61 -5.61 -23.53
C GLY A 274 21.60 -6.62 -22.93
N PRO A 275 21.40 -7.91 -23.24
CA PRO A 275 22.29 -8.97 -22.83
C PRO A 275 23.69 -8.83 -23.44
N GLU A 276 24.68 -9.40 -22.75
CA GLU A 276 26.04 -9.49 -23.24
C GLU A 276 26.22 -10.71 -24.15
N ILE A 277 27.03 -10.55 -25.20
CA ILE A 277 27.38 -11.63 -26.14
C ILE A 277 28.90 -11.79 -26.15
N ASP A 278 29.37 -12.95 -25.69
CA ASP A 278 30.78 -13.33 -25.78
C ASP A 278 31.12 -13.85 -27.18
N LEU A 279 32.01 -13.13 -27.86
CA LEU A 279 32.44 -13.45 -29.22
C LEU A 279 33.59 -14.48 -29.28
N ALA A 280 34.24 -14.81 -28.16
CA ALA A 280 35.48 -15.60 -28.14
C ALA A 280 35.33 -17.03 -28.67
N ASN A 281 34.12 -17.59 -28.70
CA ASN A 281 33.85 -18.97 -29.11
C ASN A 281 32.97 -19.07 -30.36
N ILE A 282 32.81 -17.98 -31.09
CA ILE A 282 31.92 -17.90 -32.26
C ILE A 282 32.76 -18.03 -33.54
N THR A 283 32.56 -19.12 -34.28
CA THR A 283 33.30 -19.44 -35.52
C THR A 283 32.39 -19.76 -36.71
N SER A 284 31.08 -19.75 -36.51
CA SER A 284 30.06 -20.05 -37.52
C SER A 284 28.79 -19.27 -37.23
N ASP A 285 27.88 -19.21 -38.21
CA ASP A 285 26.56 -18.64 -38.03
C ASP A 285 25.84 -19.24 -36.82
N ARG A 286 25.20 -18.38 -36.03
CA ARG A 286 24.45 -18.77 -34.82
C ARG A 286 23.22 -17.91 -34.64
N LEU A 287 22.14 -18.54 -34.20
CA LEU A 287 20.98 -17.86 -33.66
C LEU A 287 21.01 -18.01 -32.13
N LEU A 288 21.17 -16.89 -31.43
CA LEU A 288 21.18 -16.82 -29.97
C LEU A 288 19.82 -16.37 -29.47
N GLU A 289 19.29 -17.03 -28.45
CA GLU A 289 18.11 -16.57 -27.72
C GLU A 289 18.55 -16.16 -26.31
N LEU A 290 18.62 -14.86 -26.09
CA LEU A 290 19.21 -14.26 -24.91
C LEU A 290 18.11 -13.65 -24.04
N LYS A 291 18.11 -13.98 -22.75
CA LYS A 291 17.19 -13.36 -21.80
C LYS A 291 17.59 -11.91 -21.56
N ILE A 292 16.64 -10.98 -21.68
CA ILE A 292 16.87 -9.56 -21.41
C ILE A 292 16.98 -9.37 -19.89
N PRO A 293 18.07 -8.76 -19.38
CA PRO A 293 18.24 -8.55 -17.95
C PRO A 293 17.21 -7.53 -17.43
N LEU A 294 16.57 -7.81 -16.29
CA LEU A 294 15.71 -6.83 -15.60
C LEU A 294 16.57 -5.92 -14.72
N MET A 295 16.43 -4.61 -14.89
CA MET A 295 17.05 -3.63 -13.98
C MET A 295 16.28 -3.48 -12.68
N ASP A 296 16.94 -2.85 -11.70
CA ASP A 296 16.31 -2.36 -10.50
C ASP A 296 15.13 -1.43 -10.82
N ASN A 297 14.04 -1.59 -10.07
CA ASN A 297 12.81 -0.82 -10.19
C ASN A 297 12.09 -0.96 -11.55
N ILE A 298 12.42 -1.98 -12.34
CA ILE A 298 11.66 -2.41 -13.51
C ILE A 298 10.87 -3.67 -13.16
N VAL A 299 9.59 -3.69 -13.51
CA VAL A 299 8.69 -4.82 -13.21
C VAL A 299 8.74 -5.86 -14.31
N LYS A 300 8.75 -5.42 -15.57
CA LYS A 300 8.66 -6.29 -16.72
C LYS A 300 9.32 -5.65 -17.95
N VAL A 301 9.88 -6.48 -18.81
CA VAL A 301 10.33 -6.10 -20.16
C VAL A 301 9.72 -7.05 -21.17
N GLU A 302 9.26 -6.51 -22.29
CA GLU A 302 8.71 -7.27 -23.41
C GLU A 302 9.41 -6.91 -24.73
N PRO A 303 9.89 -7.91 -25.50
CA PRO A 303 9.90 -9.34 -25.20
C PRO A 303 10.83 -9.70 -24.03
N GLU A 304 10.64 -10.88 -23.41
CA GLU A 304 11.54 -11.39 -22.36
C GLU A 304 12.86 -11.92 -22.94
N TYR A 305 12.81 -12.43 -24.17
CA TYR A 305 13.96 -12.99 -24.89
C TYR A 305 14.20 -12.22 -26.19
N LEU A 306 15.47 -11.89 -26.41
CA LEU A 306 15.98 -11.29 -27.62
C LEU A 306 16.62 -12.37 -28.49
N LYS A 307 16.20 -12.47 -29.75
CA LYS A 307 16.79 -13.38 -30.73
C LYS A 307 17.78 -12.61 -31.58
N VAL A 308 19.04 -13.03 -31.52
CA VAL A 308 20.16 -12.39 -32.23
C VAL A 308 20.74 -13.38 -33.23
N SER A 309 20.65 -13.05 -34.51
CA SER A 309 21.23 -13.81 -35.61
C SER A 309 22.61 -13.25 -35.94
N LEU A 310 23.64 -14.05 -35.76
CA LEU A 310 25.03 -13.72 -36.05
C LEU A 310 25.44 -14.41 -37.35
N LYS A 311 25.88 -13.62 -38.34
CA LYS A 311 26.49 -14.14 -39.56
C LYS A 311 28.00 -14.00 -39.50
N VAL A 312 28.70 -15.12 -39.59
CA VAL A 312 30.14 -15.21 -39.41
C VAL A 312 30.79 -15.64 -40.72
N VAL A 313 31.79 -14.91 -41.15
CA VAL A 313 32.54 -15.19 -42.37
C VAL A 313 34.04 -15.22 -42.07
N PRO A 314 34.86 -15.84 -42.95
CA PRO A 314 36.30 -15.71 -42.85
C PRO A 314 36.72 -14.24 -42.86
N SER A 315 37.60 -13.86 -41.94
CA SER A 315 38.16 -12.51 -41.89
C SER A 315 39.08 -12.27 -43.08
N THR A 316 39.04 -11.07 -43.65
CA THR A 316 40.04 -10.60 -44.61
C THR A 316 40.70 -9.33 -44.10
N THR A 317 41.81 -8.95 -44.73
CA THR A 317 42.56 -7.75 -44.39
C THR A 317 42.46 -6.75 -45.54
N LYS A 318 42.19 -5.49 -45.21
CA LYS A 318 42.26 -4.37 -46.16
C LYS A 318 43.31 -3.39 -45.68
N ARG A 319 44.27 -3.06 -46.55
CA ARG A 319 45.25 -2.00 -46.29
C ARG A 319 44.59 -0.65 -46.52
N LEU A 320 44.66 0.20 -45.52
CA LEU A 320 44.26 1.60 -45.60
C LEU A 320 45.52 2.43 -45.68
N GLU A 321 45.55 3.33 -46.65
CA GLU A 321 46.70 4.18 -46.93
C GLU A 321 46.33 5.66 -46.74
N LYS A 322 47.32 6.43 -46.29
CA LYS A 322 47.26 7.90 -46.17
C LYS A 322 46.14 8.40 -45.24
N ILE A 323 45.93 7.72 -44.11
CA ILE A 323 44.93 8.15 -43.11
C ILE A 323 45.51 9.31 -42.29
N PRO A 324 44.86 10.49 -42.24
CA PRO A 324 45.39 11.63 -41.51
C PRO A 324 45.38 11.40 -39.99
N ILE A 325 46.48 11.79 -39.33
CA ILE A 325 46.59 11.75 -37.87
C ILE A 325 46.07 13.08 -37.31
N ARG A 326 45.05 13.02 -36.45
CA ARG A 326 44.48 14.19 -35.77
C ARG A 326 45.08 14.34 -34.39
N ILE A 327 45.58 15.53 -34.08
CA ILE A 327 46.07 15.86 -32.74
C ILE A 327 44.91 16.46 -31.95
N SER A 328 44.60 15.87 -30.81
CA SER A 328 43.60 16.36 -29.86
C SER A 328 44.27 16.94 -28.61
N GLY A 329 43.66 17.94 -27.98
CA GLY A 329 44.13 18.47 -26.69
C GLY A 329 45.28 19.47 -26.76
N LEU A 330 45.67 19.95 -27.94
CA LEU A 330 46.76 20.92 -28.10
C LEU A 330 46.30 22.35 -27.72
N SER A 331 47.11 23.05 -26.92
CA SER A 331 46.86 24.45 -26.54
C SER A 331 46.99 25.43 -27.71
N GLU A 332 46.18 26.49 -27.74
CA GLU A 332 46.19 27.48 -28.85
C GLU A 332 47.55 28.13 -29.09
N THR A 333 48.36 28.29 -28.04
CA THR A 333 49.71 28.89 -28.06
C THR A 333 50.82 27.91 -28.48
N MET A 334 50.49 26.65 -28.74
CA MET A 334 51.43 25.59 -29.11
C MET A 334 51.15 25.06 -30.51
N GLN A 335 52.16 24.47 -31.13
CA GLN A 335 52.09 23.71 -32.37
C GLN A 335 52.68 22.34 -32.11
N ALA A 336 52.14 21.32 -32.78
CA ALA A 336 52.63 19.96 -32.65
C ALA A 336 52.90 19.37 -34.04
N LYS A 337 54.02 18.66 -34.14
CA LYS A 337 54.42 17.90 -35.32
C LYS A 337 54.46 16.43 -34.95
N VAL A 338 53.84 15.62 -35.79
CA VAL A 338 53.91 14.18 -35.66
C VAL A 338 55.16 13.71 -36.41
N LEU A 339 55.98 12.89 -35.76
CA LEU A 339 57.23 12.38 -36.28
C LEU A 339 57.14 10.86 -36.46
N SER A 340 57.71 10.37 -37.55
CA SER A 340 57.94 8.96 -37.83
C SER A 340 59.15 8.45 -37.01
N THR A 341 59.33 7.12 -36.96
CA THR A 341 60.44 6.47 -36.24
C THR A 341 61.84 6.84 -36.74
N ASP A 342 61.91 7.38 -37.95
CA ASP A 342 63.13 7.91 -38.61
C ASP A 342 63.29 9.43 -38.44
N GLY A 343 62.44 10.08 -37.65
CA GLY A 343 62.50 11.52 -37.36
C GLY A 343 61.91 12.43 -38.43
N GLN A 344 61.25 11.87 -39.46
CA GLN A 344 60.58 12.65 -40.51
C GLN A 344 59.17 13.07 -40.09
N GLU A 345 58.71 14.23 -40.56
CA GLU A 345 57.35 14.71 -40.30
C GLU A 345 56.32 13.80 -41.00
N LEU A 346 55.39 13.24 -40.21
CA LEU A 346 54.42 12.24 -40.64
C LEU A 346 53.00 12.79 -40.45
N SER A 347 52.33 13.19 -41.52
CA SER A 347 50.93 13.68 -41.44
C SER A 347 49.88 12.58 -41.61
N THR A 348 50.27 11.43 -42.17
CA THR A 348 49.37 10.32 -42.46
C THR A 348 49.97 8.97 -42.09
N ILE A 349 49.13 8.00 -41.77
CA ILE A 349 49.53 6.65 -41.42
C ILE A 349 48.85 5.61 -42.31
N ASP A 350 49.59 4.55 -42.59
CA ASP A 350 49.08 3.35 -43.25
C ASP A 350 48.89 2.26 -42.20
N PHE A 351 47.78 1.54 -42.29
CA PHE A 351 47.57 0.37 -41.44
C PHE A 351 46.56 -0.59 -42.06
N GLU A 352 46.54 -1.78 -41.52
CA GLU A 352 45.64 -2.84 -41.95
C GLU A 352 44.45 -2.95 -41.00
N VAL A 353 43.27 -3.11 -41.59
CA VAL A 353 42.04 -3.44 -40.86
C VAL A 353 41.61 -4.86 -41.19
N ILE A 354 41.09 -5.54 -40.17
CA ILE A 354 40.59 -6.92 -40.25
C ILE A 354 39.07 -6.88 -40.07
N GLY A 355 38.36 -7.57 -40.95
CA GLY A 355 36.90 -7.64 -40.92
C GLY A 355 36.32 -8.55 -42.01
N ALA A 356 34.99 -8.58 -42.10
CA ALA A 356 34.29 -9.26 -43.18
C ALA A 356 34.51 -8.52 -44.51
N ALA A 357 34.76 -9.24 -45.61
CA ALA A 357 35.05 -8.64 -46.91
C ALA A 357 33.99 -7.60 -47.34
N GLN A 358 32.71 -7.93 -47.20
CA GLN A 358 31.59 -7.04 -47.55
C GLN A 358 31.57 -5.75 -46.73
N VAL A 359 31.99 -5.81 -45.46
CA VAL A 359 32.06 -4.64 -44.57
C VAL A 359 33.27 -3.79 -44.95
N LEU A 360 34.43 -4.42 -45.18
CA LEU A 360 35.64 -3.71 -45.59
C LEU A 360 35.51 -3.03 -46.95
N ASP A 361 34.75 -3.61 -47.89
CA ASP A 361 34.49 -3.02 -49.20
C ASP A 361 33.71 -1.70 -49.12
N GLN A 362 32.85 -1.55 -48.11
CA GLN A 362 32.06 -0.34 -47.85
C GLN A 362 32.80 0.71 -47.01
N LEU A 363 33.97 0.36 -46.46
CA LEU A 363 34.75 1.26 -45.62
C LEU A 363 35.40 2.37 -46.45
N ARG A 364 35.11 3.63 -46.09
CA ARG A 364 35.67 4.82 -46.72
C ARG A 364 36.61 5.54 -45.75
N HIS A 365 37.50 6.38 -46.29
CA HIS A 365 38.46 7.17 -45.51
C HIS A 365 37.81 8.05 -44.43
N GLU A 366 36.58 8.52 -44.65
CA GLU A 366 35.85 9.39 -43.71
C GLU A 366 35.25 8.65 -42.50
N ASP A 367 35.12 7.33 -42.61
CA ASP A 367 34.54 6.48 -41.56
C ASP A 367 35.57 6.15 -40.47
N LEU A 368 36.79 6.67 -40.61
CA LEU A 368 37.94 6.37 -39.77
C LEU A 368 38.62 7.64 -39.29
N GLN A 369 38.92 7.70 -38.00
CA GLN A 369 39.70 8.77 -37.40
C GLN A 369 40.81 8.18 -36.56
N VAL A 370 42.04 8.64 -36.82
CA VAL A 370 43.21 8.32 -36.00
C VAL A 370 43.53 9.55 -35.17
N VAL A 371 43.43 9.42 -33.85
CA VAL A 371 43.58 10.53 -32.92
C VAL A 371 44.75 10.26 -31.98
N ALA A 372 45.64 11.24 -31.85
CA ALA A 372 46.67 11.29 -30.82
C ALA A 372 46.31 12.39 -29.82
N ASP A 373 46.11 12.03 -28.55
CA ASP A 373 45.75 12.97 -27.50
C ASP A 373 47.01 13.48 -26.78
N VAL A 374 47.25 14.79 -26.88
CA VAL A 374 48.37 15.49 -26.23
C VAL A 374 47.90 16.44 -25.13
N SER A 375 46.68 16.25 -24.63
CA SER A 375 46.10 17.06 -23.56
C SER A 375 47.05 17.19 -22.37
N ASN A 376 47.26 18.42 -21.91
CA ASN A 376 48.10 18.77 -20.76
C ASN A 376 49.59 18.44 -20.92
N MET A 377 50.09 18.19 -22.13
CA MET A 377 51.51 17.99 -22.39
C MET A 377 52.21 19.33 -22.70
N PRO A 378 53.27 19.72 -21.96
CA PRO A 378 54.04 20.94 -22.24
C PRO A 378 54.98 20.73 -23.44
N ALA A 379 55.63 21.79 -23.92
CA ALA A 379 56.60 21.69 -25.02
C ALA A 379 57.69 20.62 -24.74
N GLY A 380 57.97 19.77 -25.73
CA GLY A 380 58.83 18.59 -25.60
C GLY A 380 58.48 17.51 -26.63
N VAL A 381 59.20 16.40 -26.58
CA VAL A 381 58.99 15.24 -27.47
C VAL A 381 58.41 14.09 -26.67
N TYR A 382 57.26 13.57 -27.09
CA TYR A 382 56.52 12.53 -26.38
C TYR A 382 56.15 11.37 -27.30
N GLU A 383 56.11 10.18 -26.75
CA GLU A 383 55.53 9.01 -27.40
C GLU A 383 54.08 8.86 -26.94
N VAL A 384 53.13 9.03 -27.86
CA VAL A 384 51.70 9.14 -27.57
C VAL A 384 50.94 7.98 -28.20
N PRO A 385 50.02 7.32 -27.48
CA PRO A 385 49.20 6.25 -28.07
C PRO A 385 48.27 6.80 -29.15
N LEU A 386 48.07 6.00 -30.20
CA LEU A 386 47.09 6.28 -31.26
C LEU A 386 45.76 5.62 -30.94
N ASN A 387 44.69 6.42 -30.93
CA ASN A 387 43.32 5.96 -30.79
C ASN A 387 42.67 5.88 -32.17
N TYR A 388 42.23 4.69 -32.54
CA TYR A 388 41.54 4.42 -33.81
C TYR A 388 40.03 4.40 -33.55
N ILE A 389 39.31 5.34 -34.15
CA ILE A 389 37.87 5.50 -34.01
C ILE A 389 37.22 5.13 -35.35
N PHE A 390 36.33 4.15 -35.33
CA PHE A 390 35.54 3.72 -36.49
C PHE A 390 34.09 4.20 -36.31
N ASN A 391 33.57 4.89 -37.32
CA ASN A 391 32.18 5.39 -37.35
C ASN A 391 31.20 4.41 -38.03
N GLN A 392 31.70 3.26 -38.49
CA GLN A 392 30.96 2.16 -39.12
C GLN A 392 30.85 0.98 -38.14
N PRO A 393 29.94 0.01 -38.36
CA PRO A 393 29.54 -0.96 -37.34
C PRO A 393 30.73 -1.64 -36.65
N ASP A 394 30.54 -1.93 -35.36
CA ASP A 394 31.54 -2.30 -34.34
C ASP A 394 32.37 -3.58 -34.62
N TYR A 395 32.30 -4.12 -35.84
CA TYR A 395 32.86 -5.42 -36.22
C TYR A 395 34.21 -5.33 -36.97
N ILE A 396 34.80 -4.14 -37.10
CA ILE A 396 36.10 -3.92 -37.73
C ILE A 396 37.17 -3.76 -36.66
N LYS A 397 38.30 -4.43 -36.83
CA LYS A 397 39.45 -4.34 -35.92
C LYS A 397 40.68 -3.80 -36.64
N THR A 398 41.57 -3.16 -35.89
CA THR A 398 42.93 -2.89 -36.38
C THR A 398 43.77 -4.16 -36.29
N SER A 399 44.56 -4.41 -37.33
CA SER A 399 45.54 -5.51 -37.32
C SER A 399 46.60 -5.27 -36.25
N ALA A 400 47.24 -6.35 -35.77
CA ALA A 400 48.38 -6.26 -34.85
C ALA A 400 49.58 -5.48 -35.45
N SER A 401 49.62 -5.35 -36.78
CA SER A 401 50.61 -4.54 -37.52
C SER A 401 50.32 -3.04 -37.48
N ALA A 402 49.14 -2.60 -37.01
CA ALA A 402 48.81 -1.18 -36.93
C ALA A 402 49.69 -0.46 -35.88
N PRO A 403 50.24 0.72 -36.20
CA PRO A 403 51.09 1.46 -35.26
C PRO A 403 50.30 1.87 -34.01
N LYS A 404 50.77 1.46 -32.82
CA LYS A 404 50.05 1.72 -31.57
C LYS A 404 50.38 3.07 -30.95
N LYS A 405 51.51 3.65 -31.34
CA LYS A 405 52.03 4.90 -30.80
C LYS A 405 52.70 5.70 -31.91
N VAL A 406 52.78 7.00 -31.68
CA VAL A 406 53.51 7.93 -32.56
C VAL A 406 54.30 8.92 -31.72
N THR A 407 55.42 9.40 -32.25
CA THR A 407 56.19 10.46 -31.61
C THR A 407 55.61 11.81 -31.99
N ILE A 408 55.36 12.66 -31.00
CA ILE A 408 54.86 14.02 -31.21
C ILE A 408 55.83 15.01 -30.57
N GLU A 409 56.32 15.93 -31.38
CA GLU A 409 57.09 17.09 -30.93
C GLU A 409 56.14 18.28 -30.76
N ILE A 410 56.08 18.82 -29.54
CA ILE A 410 55.27 19.98 -29.19
C ILE A 410 56.22 21.16 -28.99
N THR A 411 55.99 22.26 -29.71
CA THR A 411 56.75 23.51 -29.56
C THR A 411 55.81 24.67 -29.33
N ASN A 412 56.28 25.73 -28.68
CA ASN A 412 55.53 26.98 -28.61
C ASN A 412 55.42 27.59 -30.02
N LYS A 413 54.24 28.11 -30.39
CA LYS A 413 54.10 28.89 -31.61
C LYS A 413 54.94 30.14 -31.47
N GLN A 414 55.94 30.30 -32.33
CA GLN A 414 56.61 31.59 -32.46
C GLN A 414 55.62 32.58 -33.07
N ARG A 415 55.52 33.75 -32.45
CA ARG A 415 54.53 34.77 -32.77
C ARG A 415 54.93 35.60 -33.98
#